data_AF-X1HUY0-F1
#
_entry.id   AF-X1HUY0-F1
#
_cell.length_a   1.000
_cell.length_b   1.000
_cell.length_c   1.000
_cell.angle_alpha   90.00
_cell.angle_beta   90.00
_cell.angle_gamma   90.00
#
_symmetry.space_group_name_H-M   'P 1'
#
loop_
_entity.id
_entity.type
_entity.pdbx_description
1 polymer ?
#
loop_
_entity_poly.entity_id
_entity_poly.type
_entity_poly.pdbx_seq_one_letter_code
_entity_poly.pdbx_strand_id
1 'polypeptide(L)'
;MTVRERMLSAIRREPVDRIPAATYNFHPLGNFSTEPGYAPMLEALRESENIGIVCKVDAGRKGGRGKLFSQTHKIEGDNTFTITQVESPKGELRTVHKKPGNQPGYTVEPLIKDDRDVERFLSLPGDPALIDMSPVKDTSEKLEDKGQ
;
A
#
# COMPACT_ATOMS: atom_id res chain seq x y z
N MET A 1 10.36 -4.64 29.36
CA MET A 1 10.57 -4.78 27.90
C MET A 1 10.35 -3.42 27.24
N THR A 2 11.08 -3.08 26.19
CA THR A 2 10.76 -1.91 25.36
C THR A 2 9.44 -2.10 24.62
N VAL A 3 8.84 -1.03 24.08
CA VAL A 3 7.64 -1.14 23.23
C VAL A 3 7.88 -2.08 22.07
N ARG A 4 8.99 -1.91 21.35
CA ARG A 4 9.38 -2.74 20.21
C ARG A 4 9.56 -4.21 20.56
N GLU A 5 10.29 -4.50 21.64
CA GLU A 5 10.46 -5.88 22.13
C GLU A 5 9.12 -6.53 22.45
N ARG A 6 8.26 -5.82 23.19
CA ARG A 6 6.92 -6.31 23.55
C ARG A 6 6.07 -6.61 22.31
N MET A 7 6.06 -5.70 21.34
CA MET A 7 5.31 -5.86 20.08
C MET A 7 5.78 -7.09 19.29
N LEU A 8 7.11 -7.23 19.11
CA LEU A 8 7.68 -8.33 18.33
C LEU A 8 7.54 -9.68 19.06
N SER A 9 7.72 -9.72 20.38
CA SER A 9 7.50 -10.93 21.18
C SER A 9 6.05 -11.38 21.12
N ALA A 10 5.08 -10.46 21.20
CA ALA A 10 3.67 -10.80 21.05
C ALA A 10 3.35 -11.41 19.66
N ILE A 11 3.88 -10.83 18.57
CA ILE A 11 3.73 -11.39 17.21
C ILE A 11 4.30 -12.81 17.13
N ARG A 12 5.45 -13.04 17.78
CA ARG A 12 6.12 -14.35 17.84
C ARG A 12 5.48 -15.33 18.82
N ARG A 13 4.44 -14.91 19.55
CA ARG A 13 3.75 -15.69 20.60
C ARG A 13 4.68 -16.05 21.77
N GLU A 14 5.63 -15.16 22.07
CA GLU A 14 6.51 -15.24 23.23
C GLU A 14 5.85 -14.56 24.46
N PRO A 15 6.27 -14.87 25.69
CA PRO A 15 5.83 -14.16 26.88
C PRO A 15 6.10 -12.66 26.81
N VAL A 16 5.15 -11.86 27.31
CA VAL A 16 5.25 -10.40 27.38
C VAL A 16 4.94 -9.91 28.80
N ASP A 17 5.53 -8.78 29.19
CA ASP A 17 5.33 -8.15 30.50
C ASP A 17 3.93 -7.55 30.68
N ARG A 18 3.22 -7.25 29.59
CA ARG A 18 1.83 -6.78 29.53
C ARG A 18 1.26 -6.91 28.12
N ILE A 19 -0.06 -6.78 27.97
CA ILE A 19 -0.73 -6.79 26.65
C ILE A 19 -0.20 -5.62 25.80
N PRO A 20 0.31 -5.87 24.58
CA PRO A 20 0.74 -4.81 23.68
C PRO A 20 -0.45 -4.02 23.13
N ALA A 21 -0.26 -2.72 22.95
CA ALA A 21 -1.20 -1.84 22.24
C ALA A 21 -0.46 -1.13 21.10
N ALA A 22 -1.15 -0.86 20.00
CA ALA A 22 -0.59 -0.07 18.92
C ALA A 22 -1.66 0.73 18.19
N THR A 23 -1.26 1.86 17.64
CA THR A 23 -2.08 2.57 16.67
C THR A 23 -1.99 1.89 15.30
N TYR A 24 -3.07 1.96 14.52
CA TYR A 24 -3.09 1.47 13.14
C TYR A 24 -3.10 2.66 12.18
N ASN A 25 -2.05 2.80 11.37
CA ASN A 25 -1.88 3.89 10.40
C ASN A 25 -1.92 5.31 11.00
N PHE A 26 -1.63 5.44 12.30
CA PHE A 26 -1.41 6.74 12.92
C PHE A 26 0.08 6.90 13.22
N HIS A 27 0.79 7.65 12.36
CA HIS A 27 2.26 7.65 12.32
C HIS A 27 2.87 8.92 11.73
N PRO A 28 4.15 9.23 12.02
CA PRO A 28 4.80 10.48 11.61
C PRO A 28 5.38 10.46 10.18
N LEU A 29 4.90 9.57 9.31
CA LEU A 29 5.35 9.43 7.92
C LEU A 29 4.28 9.95 6.96
N GLY A 30 4.69 10.65 5.90
CA GLY A 30 3.80 11.19 4.88
C GLY A 30 3.34 12.63 5.17
N ASN A 31 2.45 13.16 4.33
CA ASN A 31 2.07 14.57 4.39
C ASN A 31 1.04 14.87 5.48
N PHE A 32 0.26 13.89 5.94
CA PHE A 32 -0.76 14.12 6.97
C PHE A 32 -0.16 14.47 8.34
N SER A 33 1.11 14.14 8.60
CA SER A 33 1.77 14.55 9.84
C SER A 33 2.01 16.05 9.94
N THR A 34 1.80 16.82 8.87
CA THR A 34 1.90 18.29 8.88
C THR A 34 0.59 18.97 9.26
N GLU A 35 -0.51 18.23 9.38
CA GLU A 35 -1.81 18.79 9.78
C GLU A 35 -1.75 19.24 11.26
N PRO A 36 -2.13 20.50 11.60
CA PRO A 36 -1.99 21.02 12.97
C PRO A 36 -2.70 20.18 14.04
N GLY A 37 -3.86 19.61 13.71
CA GLY A 37 -4.61 18.74 14.63
C GLY A 37 -3.94 17.38 14.86
N TYR A 38 -3.00 16.97 14.01
CA TYR A 38 -2.31 15.69 14.08
C TYR A 38 -1.13 15.72 15.06
N ALA A 39 -0.50 16.89 15.21
CA ALA A 39 0.72 17.05 16.01
C ALA A 39 0.54 16.72 17.51
N PRO A 40 -0.52 17.16 18.23
CA PRO A 40 -0.68 16.83 19.65
C PRO A 40 -0.84 15.33 19.89
N MET A 41 -1.51 14.63 18.98
CA MET A 41 -1.69 13.18 19.07
C MET A 41 -0.39 12.41 18.79
N LEU A 42 0.42 12.88 17.84
CA LEU A 42 1.76 12.31 17.61
C LEU A 42 2.67 12.51 18.81
N GLU A 43 2.58 13.65 19.49
CA GLU A 43 3.37 13.91 20.70
C GLU A 43 2.95 12.99 21.85
N ALA A 44 1.64 12.86 22.11
CA ALA A 44 1.13 11.92 23.10
C ALA A 44 1.55 10.45 22.82
N LEU A 45 1.67 10.09 21.54
CA LEU A 45 2.15 8.77 21.15
C LEU A 45 3.65 8.59 21.40
N ARG A 46 4.47 9.62 21.17
CA ARG A 46 5.92 9.59 21.45
C ARG A 46 6.22 9.49 22.93
N GLU A 47 5.44 10.17 23.76
CA GLU A 47 5.58 10.13 25.22
C GLU A 47 5.08 8.82 25.84
N SER A 48 4.32 8.02 25.07
CA SER A 48 3.74 6.78 25.57
C SER A 48 4.78 5.64 25.59
N GLU A 49 5.03 5.09 26.78
CA GLU A 49 5.90 3.92 26.98
C GLU A 49 5.24 2.56 26.64
N ASN A 50 3.99 2.58 26.14
CA ASN A 50 3.15 1.40 26.01
C ASN A 50 2.57 1.14 24.63
N ILE A 51 2.57 2.14 23.77
CA ILE A 51 1.86 2.12 22.49
C ILE A 51 2.88 2.10 21.36
N GLY A 52 2.85 1.05 20.55
CA GLY A 52 3.62 0.99 19.31
C GLY A 52 2.85 1.58 18.12
N ILE A 53 3.51 1.61 16.97
CA ILE A 53 2.88 1.95 15.69
C ILE A 53 2.85 0.73 14.78
N VAL A 54 1.69 0.48 14.18
CA VAL A 54 1.57 -0.41 13.02
C VAL A 54 1.27 0.43 11.78
N CYS A 55 2.27 0.52 10.89
CA CYS A 55 2.15 1.17 9.59
C CYS A 55 1.79 0.14 8.52
N LYS A 56 0.74 0.42 7.74
CA LYS A 56 0.51 -0.26 6.49
C LYS A 56 1.43 0.34 5.43
N VAL A 57 2.35 -0.49 4.96
CA VAL A 57 3.20 -0.18 3.83
C VAL A 57 3.03 -1.23 2.76
N ASP A 58 3.06 -0.80 1.51
CA ASP A 58 3.03 -1.71 0.39
C ASP A 58 4.38 -2.41 0.27
N ALA A 59 4.35 -3.74 0.14
CA ALA A 59 5.52 -4.46 -0.32
C ALA A 59 5.75 -4.10 -1.80
N GLY A 60 7.02 -3.90 -2.16
CA GLY A 60 7.41 -3.74 -3.54
C GLY A 60 7.21 -5.04 -4.32
N ARG A 61 7.36 -4.94 -5.64
CA ARG A 61 7.35 -6.10 -6.53
C ARG A 61 8.53 -6.01 -7.50
N LYS A 62 9.27 -7.12 -7.66
CA LYS A 62 10.34 -7.27 -8.63
C LYS A 62 9.91 -8.22 -9.74
N GLY A 63 10.13 -7.82 -10.99
CA GLY A 63 9.72 -8.61 -12.15
C GLY A 63 8.22 -8.58 -12.39
N GLY A 64 7.68 -9.67 -12.93
CA GLY A 64 6.29 -9.76 -13.33
C GLY A 64 5.96 -9.07 -14.66
N ARG A 65 4.66 -8.98 -14.95
CA ARG A 65 4.11 -8.46 -16.20
C ARG A 65 3.91 -6.94 -16.20
N GLY A 66 4.31 -6.23 -15.14
CA GLY A 66 4.01 -4.80 -14.97
C GLY A 66 4.48 -3.92 -16.13
N LYS A 67 5.61 -4.25 -16.76
CA LYS A 67 6.16 -3.53 -17.91
C LYS A 67 5.36 -3.70 -19.21
N LEU A 68 4.49 -4.72 -19.29
CA LEU A 68 3.63 -4.93 -20.44
C LEU A 68 2.43 -3.98 -20.43
N PHE A 69 2.09 -3.43 -19.27
CA PHE A 69 0.98 -2.52 -19.12
C PHE A 69 1.40 -1.09 -19.45
N SER A 70 0.60 -0.43 -20.27
CA SER A 70 0.66 1.02 -20.48
C SER A 70 -0.46 1.69 -19.70
N GLN A 71 -0.24 2.95 -19.32
CA GLN A 71 -1.23 3.75 -18.61
C GLN A 71 -1.34 5.13 -19.25
N THR A 72 -2.57 5.56 -19.51
CA THR A 72 -2.91 6.89 -20.01
C THR A 72 -3.87 7.57 -19.04
N HIS A 73 -3.62 8.85 -18.76
CA HIS A 73 -4.51 9.66 -17.95
C HIS A 73 -5.28 10.64 -18.83
N LYS A 74 -6.60 10.72 -18.61
CA LYS A 74 -7.48 11.68 -19.29
C LYS A 74 -8.26 12.45 -18.24
N ILE A 75 -8.30 13.77 -18.35
CA ILE A 75 -9.07 14.64 -17.46
C ILE A 75 -10.33 15.11 -18.20
N GLU A 76 -11.49 14.94 -17.59
CA GLU A 76 -12.78 15.41 -18.10
C GLU A 76 -13.56 16.11 -16.98
N GLY A 77 -13.53 17.44 -16.97
CA GLY A 77 -14.00 18.23 -15.84
C GLY A 77 -13.23 17.86 -14.57
N ASP A 78 -13.95 17.59 -13.48
CA ASP A 78 -13.35 17.18 -12.20
C ASP A 78 -13.00 15.69 -12.14
N ASN A 79 -13.12 14.94 -13.24
CA ASN A 79 -12.85 13.52 -13.26
C ASN A 79 -11.49 13.23 -13.90
N THR A 80 -10.66 12.47 -13.20
CA THR A 80 -9.45 11.87 -13.77
C THR A 80 -9.73 10.42 -14.11
N PHE A 81 -9.64 10.07 -15.37
CA PHE A 81 -9.67 8.70 -15.87
C PHE A 81 -8.25 8.18 -16.01
N THR A 82 -8.02 7.00 -15.47
CA THR A 82 -6.80 6.23 -15.63
C THR A 82 -7.14 5.00 -16.44
N ILE A 83 -6.66 4.97 -17.68
CA ILE A 83 -6.87 3.87 -18.62
C ILE A 83 -5.60 3.05 -18.63
N THR A 84 -5.69 1.78 -18.28
CA THR A 84 -4.56 0.85 -18.30
C THR A 84 -4.83 -0.25 -19.30
N GLN A 85 -3.90 -0.47 -20.21
CA GLN A 85 -4.04 -1.39 -21.35
C GLN A 85 -2.84 -2.34 -21.42
N VAL A 86 -3.07 -3.52 -21.99
CA VAL A 86 -2.01 -4.47 -22.34
C VAL A 86 -2.41 -5.26 -23.58
N GLU A 87 -1.48 -5.36 -24.52
CA GLU A 87 -1.62 -6.24 -25.68
C GLU A 87 -1.18 -7.65 -25.29
N SER A 88 -2.08 -8.62 -25.46
CA SER A 88 -1.76 -10.04 -25.31
C SER A 88 -1.74 -10.73 -26.68
N PRO A 89 -1.08 -11.89 -26.81
CA PRO A 89 -1.15 -12.70 -28.02
C PRO A 89 -2.58 -13.06 -28.47
N LYS A 90 -3.55 -13.09 -27.56
CA LYS A 90 -4.97 -13.39 -27.84
C LYS A 90 -5.87 -12.14 -27.90
N GLY A 91 -5.28 -10.95 -27.92
CA GLY A 91 -5.98 -9.67 -28.05
C GLY A 91 -5.80 -8.74 -26.86
N GLU A 92 -6.35 -7.53 -26.99
CA GLU A 92 -6.21 -6.46 -26.02
C GLU A 92 -7.00 -6.72 -24.72
N LEU A 93 -6.41 -6.28 -23.61
CA LEU A 93 -7.08 -6.10 -22.32
C LEU A 93 -7.01 -4.64 -21.90
N ARG A 94 -8.09 -4.16 -21.29
CA ARG A 94 -8.23 -2.77 -20.85
C ARG A 94 -9.01 -2.67 -19.55
N THR A 95 -8.52 -1.81 -18.65
CA THR A 95 -9.22 -1.40 -17.44
C THR A 95 -9.32 0.12 -17.41
N VAL A 96 -10.42 0.63 -16.88
CA VAL A 96 -10.68 2.07 -16.73
C VAL A 96 -11.04 2.34 -15.28
N HIS A 97 -10.27 3.20 -14.64
CA HIS A 97 -10.53 3.67 -13.29
C HIS A 97 -10.82 5.17 -13.32
N LYS A 98 -11.89 5.60 -12.66
CA LYS A 98 -12.29 7.00 -12.57
C LYS A 98 -12.08 7.50 -11.15
N LYS A 99 -11.43 8.65 -10.99
CA LYS A 99 -11.32 9.38 -9.72
C LYS A 99 -11.99 10.76 -9.87
N PRO A 100 -13.18 10.96 -9.30
CA PRO A 100 -13.75 12.30 -9.14
C PRO A 100 -12.88 13.13 -8.18
N GLY A 101 -12.84 14.45 -8.36
CA GLY A 101 -11.93 15.33 -7.61
C GLY A 101 -12.04 15.21 -6.08
N ASN A 102 -13.27 15.09 -5.57
CA ASN A 102 -13.57 15.09 -4.13
C ASN A 102 -14.10 13.74 -3.62
N GLN A 103 -13.90 12.65 -4.36
CA GLN A 103 -14.40 11.33 -3.97
C GLN A 103 -13.33 10.25 -4.23
N PRO A 104 -13.39 9.12 -3.50
CA PRO A 104 -12.61 7.95 -3.85
C PRO A 104 -12.87 7.51 -5.29
N GLY A 105 -11.84 6.99 -5.93
CA GLY A 105 -11.99 6.45 -7.28
C GLY A 105 -12.67 5.08 -7.29
N TYR A 106 -13.17 4.70 -8.46
CA TYR A 106 -13.80 3.40 -8.71
C TYR A 106 -13.48 2.88 -10.11
N THR A 107 -13.52 1.56 -10.25
CA THR A 107 -13.37 0.88 -11.54
C THR A 107 -14.64 1.05 -12.35
N VAL A 108 -14.52 1.66 -13.53
CA VAL A 108 -15.59 1.80 -14.53
C VAL A 108 -15.61 0.60 -15.47
N GLU A 109 -14.43 0.08 -15.79
CA GLU A 109 -14.26 -1.09 -16.66
C GLU A 109 -13.19 -2.00 -16.06
N PRO A 110 -13.49 -3.26 -15.71
CA PRO A 110 -12.49 -4.17 -15.18
C PRO A 110 -11.59 -4.73 -16.30
N LEU A 111 -10.38 -5.13 -15.92
CA LEU A 111 -9.42 -5.75 -16.84
C LEU A 111 -9.95 -7.07 -17.42
N ILE A 112 -10.62 -7.87 -16.59
CA ILE A 112 -11.22 -9.17 -16.94
C ILE A 112 -12.73 -9.03 -16.85
N LYS A 113 -13.42 -9.13 -17.99
CA LYS A 113 -14.89 -8.99 -18.09
C LYS A 113 -15.58 -10.34 -18.25
N ASP A 114 -14.93 -11.26 -18.93
CA ASP A 114 -15.40 -12.61 -19.21
C ASP A 114 -14.23 -13.59 -19.39
N ASP A 115 -14.55 -14.85 -19.65
CA ASP A 115 -13.56 -15.93 -19.79
C ASP A 115 -12.56 -15.72 -20.93
N ARG A 116 -12.94 -14.97 -21.98
CA ARG A 116 -12.02 -14.66 -23.09
C ARG A 116 -10.90 -13.72 -22.61
N ASP A 117 -11.22 -12.82 -21.69
CA ASP A 117 -10.22 -11.94 -21.09
C ASP A 117 -9.29 -12.72 -20.15
N VAL A 118 -9.76 -13.79 -19.49
CA VAL A 118 -8.91 -14.71 -18.72
C VAL A 118 -7.89 -15.35 -19.66
N GLU A 119 -8.33 -15.88 -20.81
CA GLU A 119 -7.43 -16.47 -21.79
C GLU A 119 -6.40 -15.47 -22.33
N ARG A 120 -6.82 -14.23 -22.62
CA ARG A 120 -5.91 -13.15 -23.01
C ARG A 120 -4.86 -12.89 -21.94
N PHE A 121 -5.29 -12.75 -20.69
CA PHE A 121 -4.37 -12.45 -19.59
C PHE A 121 -3.37 -13.58 -19.35
N LEU A 122 -3.84 -14.83 -19.38
CA LEU A 122 -2.98 -16.00 -19.21
C LEU A 122 -2.04 -16.24 -20.40
N SER A 123 -2.35 -15.68 -21.58
CA SER A 123 -1.45 -15.71 -22.74
C SER A 123 -0.27 -14.73 -22.64
N LEU A 124 -0.28 -13.81 -21.67
CA LEU A 124 0.81 -12.85 -21.50
C LEU A 124 2.12 -13.53 -21.07
N PRO A 125 3.23 -13.24 -21.75
CA PRO A 125 4.52 -13.79 -21.37
C PRO A 125 4.96 -13.25 -20.00
N GLY A 126 5.76 -14.03 -19.28
CA GLY A 126 6.48 -13.58 -18.10
C GLY A 126 6.23 -14.42 -16.85
N ASP A 127 7.21 -14.37 -15.97
CA ASP A 127 7.19 -15.04 -14.67
C ASP A 127 6.32 -14.28 -13.65
N PRO A 128 5.90 -14.94 -12.57
CA PRO A 128 5.31 -14.25 -11.42
C PRO A 128 6.23 -13.15 -10.88
N ALA A 129 5.64 -12.05 -10.40
CA ALA A 129 6.40 -11.05 -9.67
C ALA A 129 6.86 -11.63 -8.32
N LEU A 130 8.10 -11.35 -7.94
CA LEU A 130 8.62 -11.63 -6.61
C LEU A 130 8.29 -10.48 -5.66
N ILE A 131 7.97 -10.81 -4.41
CA ILE A 131 7.76 -9.80 -3.36
C ILE A 131 9.11 -9.14 -3.04
N ASP A 132 9.12 -7.81 -3.02
CA ASP A 132 10.26 -7.03 -2.58
C ASP A 132 9.97 -6.37 -1.24
N MET A 133 10.64 -6.86 -0.19
CA MET A 133 10.46 -6.37 1.18
C MET A 133 11.28 -5.10 1.48
N SER A 134 12.07 -4.60 0.53
CA SER A 134 12.90 -3.40 0.72
C SER A 134 12.10 -2.19 1.21
N PRO A 135 10.92 -1.83 0.65
CA PRO A 135 10.11 -0.72 1.15
C PRO A 135 9.63 -0.89 2.59
N VAL A 136 9.39 -2.14 3.00
CA VAL A 136 8.98 -2.48 4.37
C VAL A 136 10.15 -2.22 5.33
N LYS A 137 11.34 -2.67 4.94
CA LYS A 137 12.57 -2.45 5.71
C LYS A 137 12.87 -0.96 5.85
N ASP A 138 12.86 -0.22 4.74
CA ASP A 138 13.13 1.23 4.72
C ASP A 138 12.13 2.00 5.61
N THR A 139 10.87 1.56 5.64
CA THR A 139 9.86 2.20 6.48
C THR A 139 10.03 1.85 7.95
N SER A 140 10.39 0.60 8.27
CA SER A 140 10.70 0.18 9.63
C SER A 140 11.86 1.02 10.20
N GLU A 141 12.94 1.21 9.43
CA GLU A 141 14.10 2.02 9.83
C GLU A 141 13.72 3.48 10.09
N LYS A 142 12.87 4.07 9.23
CA LYS A 142 12.37 5.45 9.42
C LYS A 142 11.49 5.65 10.67
N LEU A 143 10.82 4.61 11.14
CA LEU A 143 10.05 4.68 12.38
C LEU A 143 10.98 4.58 13.59
N GLU A 144 11.97 3.69 13.52
CA GLU A 144 12.97 3.51 14.56
C GLU A 144 13.78 4.81 14.79
N ASP A 145 14.19 5.50 13.72
CA ASP A 145 14.86 6.82 13.79
C ASP A 145 14.01 7.90 14.49
N LYS A 146 12.69 7.71 14.57
CA LYS A 146 11.76 8.62 15.25
C LYS A 146 11.42 8.17 16.68
N GLY A 147 12.19 7.22 17.22
CA GLY A 147 12.11 6.74 18.60
C GLY A 147 10.99 5.73 18.84
N GLN A 148 10.51 5.04 17.79
CA GLN A 148 9.35 4.14 17.86
C GLN A 148 9.61 2.78 17.21
#